data_AF-A0A5C5BF60-F1
#
_entry.id   AF-A0A5C5BF60-F1
#
_cell.length_a   1.000
_cell.length_b   1.000
_cell.length_c   1.000
_cell.angle_alpha   90.00
_cell.angle_beta   90.00
_cell.angle_gamma   90.00
#
_symmetry.space_group_name_H-M   'P 1'
#
loop_
_entity.id
_entity.type
_entity.pdbx_description
1 polymer ?
#
loop_
_entity_poly.entity_id
_entity_poly.type
_entity_poly.pdbx_seq_one_letter_code
_entity_poly.pdbx_strand_id
1 'polypeptide(L)'
;MRYRPEGLAGEPEVEESGEDGTPDGAARDGEARDGEAARASATAAPSAPASNTATATLTPTATATGDQLARWGAREWLRWMWRQLTSMRVALLLLLLLAVAALPGAFFPQRPQTPEKVAQYYLDHPDLAPVLERFGLFDVYASPWFAAVYLLLFVSLVGCIVPRAIDHVRTLREPPPRAPRRFSRFPVRDAFVTTSTRDDVVASATTALKPYRVRREEARGVVTLSAERGYLREAGNITFHLALVGLLVSVAYGSLVHYRGQVIVVEGETFANSRIAYDSFDAGTWFAADSLDPFRMQLDSFTAEFDETTGAAKDFTASVTVTEPDGEPTAATIKVNHPLRVGGANVYLMGNGFAPRVQVRDASGALAFSGAVPFIPQNDATYESRGVIKVADTTTGTQIGLNGWLLPTAVVDADANAFSISPYPDDPALVLDVWSGDLGLDDGVPQNVYQLDTDGLTQVTQQTTADDGTETTEPVRVVVRPGETVDLPDGLGTITFEDLPRYVGLDLRYDPTLGFVLTFALLALGGLAGSLFLPRRRVFVRVGADDAGRTVVTAAALARGDDPGLDRELQRVLTPLRSGPGSGDAPPTQSPGSTA
;
A
#
# COMPACT_ATOMS: atom_id res chain seq x y z
N MET A 1 6.77 -41.32 -0.72
CA MET A 1 5.57 -41.98 -1.27
C MET A 1 4.60 -40.89 -1.74
N ARG A 2 4.22 -40.85 -3.02
CA ARG A 2 3.27 -39.85 -3.56
C ARG A 2 1.85 -40.38 -3.36
N TYR A 3 1.01 -39.63 -2.65
CA TYR A 3 -0.42 -39.94 -2.52
C TYR A 3 -1.24 -38.83 -3.18
N ARG A 4 -2.16 -39.25 -4.05
CA ARG A 4 -3.13 -38.46 -4.83
C ARG A 4 -4.50 -38.83 -4.27
N PRO A 5 -5.42 -37.90 -3.99
CA PRO A 5 -6.82 -38.27 -3.83
C PRO A 5 -7.63 -37.91 -5.07
N GLU A 6 -8.34 -38.90 -5.61
CA GLU A 6 -9.46 -38.73 -6.55
C GLU A 6 -10.78 -38.87 -5.77
N GLY A 7 -11.66 -37.87 -5.89
CA GLY A 7 -13.03 -38.07 -6.40
C GLY A 7 -14.22 -38.30 -5.44
N LEU A 8 -15.30 -37.55 -5.74
CA LEU A 8 -16.75 -37.73 -5.46
C LEU A 8 -17.28 -37.11 -4.16
N ALA A 9 -18.41 -36.40 -4.06
CA ALA A 9 -19.54 -36.03 -4.94
C ALA A 9 -20.17 -34.72 -4.36
N GLY A 10 -20.70 -33.77 -5.12
CA GLY A 10 -22.06 -33.77 -5.70
C GLY A 10 -22.94 -32.70 -5.02
N GLU A 11 -23.17 -31.56 -5.67
CA GLU A 11 -24.16 -30.54 -5.24
C GLU A 11 -25.25 -30.36 -6.33
N PRO A 12 -26.51 -30.05 -5.95
CA PRO A 12 -27.61 -29.88 -6.90
C PRO A 12 -27.74 -28.44 -7.42
N GLU A 13 -27.97 -28.31 -8.72
CA GLU A 13 -28.43 -27.07 -9.36
C GLU A 13 -29.92 -26.81 -9.07
N VAL A 14 -30.25 -25.56 -8.77
CA VAL A 14 -31.62 -25.04 -8.70
C VAL A 14 -31.93 -24.32 -10.01
N GLU A 15 -32.98 -24.80 -10.69
CA GLU A 15 -33.63 -24.19 -11.84
C GLU A 15 -34.20 -22.80 -11.52
N GLU A 16 -34.02 -21.83 -12.42
CA GLU A 16 -34.99 -20.77 -12.62
C GLU A 16 -35.42 -20.74 -14.09
N SER A 17 -36.73 -20.93 -14.25
CA SER A 17 -37.52 -21.05 -15.48
C SER A 17 -37.57 -19.78 -16.32
N GLY A 18 -37.62 -19.94 -17.65
CA GLY A 18 -38.00 -18.89 -18.58
C GLY A 18 -38.03 -19.36 -20.03
N GLU A 19 -39.09 -20.11 -20.38
CA GLU A 19 -39.55 -20.35 -21.77
C GLU A 19 -39.73 -19.02 -22.53
N ASP A 20 -39.38 -18.96 -23.82
CA ASP A 20 -40.30 -19.34 -24.91
C ASP A 20 -39.76 -18.89 -26.30
N GLY A 21 -40.05 -19.67 -27.35
CA GLY A 21 -40.13 -19.14 -28.73
C GLY A 21 -39.03 -19.50 -29.75
N THR A 22 -38.98 -20.76 -30.17
CA THR A 22 -38.47 -21.30 -31.45
C THR A 22 -39.20 -20.71 -32.70
N PRO A 23 -38.97 -21.14 -33.97
CA PRO A 23 -37.85 -21.86 -34.61
C PRO A 23 -37.48 -21.36 -36.04
N ASP A 24 -36.50 -22.07 -36.63
CA ASP A 24 -36.38 -22.47 -38.04
C ASP A 24 -35.94 -21.43 -39.09
N GLY A 25 -35.03 -21.71 -40.03
CA GLY A 25 -34.41 -22.98 -40.39
C GLY A 25 -33.54 -22.84 -41.65
N ALA A 26 -32.69 -23.85 -41.83
CA ALA A 26 -32.19 -24.40 -43.09
C ALA A 26 -31.41 -23.51 -44.10
N ALA A 27 -30.10 -23.76 -44.12
CA ALA A 27 -29.37 -24.40 -45.23
C ALA A 27 -29.36 -23.74 -46.64
N ARG A 28 -28.15 -23.48 -47.17
CA ARG A 28 -27.48 -24.32 -48.19
C ARG A 28 -26.37 -23.56 -48.95
N ASP A 29 -25.24 -24.24 -49.05
CA ASP A 29 -24.41 -24.54 -50.22
C ASP A 29 -23.87 -23.47 -51.18
N GLY A 30 -22.58 -23.67 -51.49
CA GLY A 30 -21.94 -23.38 -52.79
C GLY A 30 -21.45 -21.94 -52.93
N GLU A 31 -20.32 -21.64 -53.55
CA GLU A 31 -19.39 -22.42 -54.35
C GLU A 31 -18.13 -21.57 -54.54
N ALA A 32 -17.01 -22.25 -54.77
CA ALA A 32 -15.70 -21.66 -55.01
C ALA A 32 -15.62 -20.86 -56.32
N ARG A 33 -14.67 -19.91 -56.40
CA ARG A 33 -13.50 -19.94 -57.31
C ARG A 33 -12.90 -18.58 -57.64
N ASP A 34 -11.55 -18.60 -57.71
CA ASP A 34 -10.62 -17.87 -58.58
C ASP A 34 -10.60 -16.32 -58.49
N GLY A 35 -9.48 -15.59 -58.57
CA GLY A 35 -8.13 -15.86 -59.05
C GLY A 35 -7.63 -14.58 -59.74
N GLU A 36 -6.41 -14.15 -59.39
CA GLU A 36 -5.43 -13.39 -60.20
C GLU A 36 -5.72 -11.96 -60.73
N ALA A 37 -4.94 -11.02 -60.16
CA ALA A 37 -4.13 -9.93 -60.75
C ALA A 37 -4.54 -9.07 -61.99
N ALA A 38 -4.24 -7.76 -61.85
CA ALA A 38 -3.32 -6.95 -62.68
C ALA A 38 -3.86 -5.68 -63.39
N ARG A 39 -3.23 -4.55 -63.00
CA ARG A 39 -2.70 -3.41 -63.80
C ARG A 39 -3.61 -2.39 -64.54
N ALA A 40 -3.43 -1.14 -64.09
CA ALA A 40 -3.06 0.10 -64.81
C ALA A 40 -4.04 0.83 -65.76
N SER A 41 -4.34 2.11 -65.45
CA SER A 41 -3.75 3.27 -66.16
C SER A 41 -4.29 4.63 -65.69
N ALA A 42 -3.49 5.66 -65.95
CA ALA A 42 -3.49 7.06 -65.49
C ALA A 42 -4.71 7.93 -65.87
N THR A 43 -4.86 9.10 -65.21
CA THR A 43 -5.00 10.43 -65.86
C THR A 43 -4.90 11.60 -64.85
N ALA A 44 -4.01 12.55 -65.18
CA ALA A 44 -3.95 14.00 -64.93
C ALA A 44 -4.03 14.63 -63.52
N ALA A 45 -3.02 15.47 -63.26
CA ALA A 45 -2.93 16.46 -62.18
C ALA A 45 -3.45 17.85 -62.62
N PRO A 46 -3.75 18.74 -61.66
CA PRO A 46 -3.59 20.18 -61.85
C PRO A 46 -2.53 20.78 -60.92
N SER A 47 -1.95 21.87 -61.43
CA SER A 47 -0.75 22.59 -61.03
C SER A 47 -0.98 23.64 -59.92
N ALA A 48 0.04 23.85 -59.09
CA ALA A 48 0.16 24.94 -58.11
C ALA A 48 1.44 25.77 -58.39
N PRO A 49 1.48 27.08 -58.02
CA PRO A 49 2.34 28.07 -58.65
C PRO A 49 3.76 28.17 -58.06
N ALA A 50 4.64 28.73 -58.89
CA ALA A 50 6.06 28.96 -58.67
C ALA A 50 6.37 29.81 -57.43
N SER A 51 7.37 29.38 -56.65
CA SER A 51 8.08 30.18 -55.66
C SER A 51 9.50 30.45 -56.14
N ASN A 52 9.88 31.73 -56.08
CA ASN A 52 11.14 32.29 -56.55
C ASN A 52 12.36 31.67 -55.87
N THR A 53 13.31 31.27 -56.70
CA THR A 53 14.68 30.90 -56.35
C THR A 53 15.44 32.13 -55.83
N ALA A 54 15.78 32.12 -54.54
CA ALA A 54 16.86 32.95 -54.00
C ALA A 54 18.08 32.06 -53.75
N THR A 55 19.10 32.24 -54.58
CA THR A 55 20.41 31.59 -54.48
C THR A 55 21.08 32.00 -53.17
N ALA A 56 21.13 31.09 -52.19
CA ALA A 56 21.95 31.26 -51.00
C ALA A 56 23.28 30.52 -51.20
N THR A 57 24.35 31.28 -51.32
CA THR A 57 25.74 30.84 -51.38
C THR A 57 26.07 30.02 -50.14
N LEU A 58 26.36 28.72 -50.31
CA LEU A 58 26.87 27.86 -49.24
C LEU A 58 28.25 28.36 -48.81
N THR A 59 28.31 29.00 -47.64
CA THR A 59 29.57 29.21 -46.94
C THR A 59 29.96 27.86 -46.31
N PRO A 60 31.20 27.35 -46.50
CA PRO A 60 31.57 26.08 -45.89
C PRO A 60 31.53 26.23 -44.37
N THR A 61 30.65 25.46 -43.74
CA THR A 61 30.61 25.28 -42.29
C THR A 61 31.99 24.85 -41.83
N ALA A 62 32.64 25.68 -41.02
CA ALA A 62 33.90 25.37 -40.37
C ALA A 62 33.81 23.97 -39.75
N THR A 63 34.67 23.08 -40.25
CA THR A 63 34.92 21.76 -39.69
C THR A 63 35.28 21.97 -38.24
N ALA A 64 34.44 21.50 -37.32
CA ALA A 64 34.77 21.48 -35.91
C ALA A 64 36.02 20.61 -35.75
N THR A 65 37.16 21.26 -35.59
CA THR A 65 38.45 20.63 -35.30
C THR A 65 38.27 19.78 -34.04
N GLY A 66 38.83 18.56 -34.07
CA GLY A 66 38.75 17.53 -33.03
C GLY A 66 39.35 17.87 -31.67
N ASP A 67 39.44 19.17 -31.33
CA ASP A 67 39.92 19.74 -30.07
C ASP A 67 38.76 20.26 -29.18
N GLN A 68 37.51 20.12 -29.62
CA GLN A 68 36.29 20.51 -28.88
C GLN A 68 35.77 19.44 -27.91
N LEU A 69 36.47 18.31 -27.75
CA LEU A 69 36.34 17.49 -26.54
C LEU A 69 37.17 18.14 -25.42
N ALA A 70 36.93 19.45 -25.22
CA ALA A 70 37.42 20.19 -24.08
C ALA A 70 36.93 19.47 -22.84
N ARG A 71 37.89 18.88 -22.11
CA ARG A 71 37.72 18.19 -20.84
C ARG A 71 36.71 18.96 -20.00
N TRP A 72 35.50 18.43 -19.85
CA TRP A 72 34.51 19.03 -18.96
C TRP A 72 35.16 19.12 -17.59
N GLY A 73 35.30 20.34 -17.05
CA GLY A 73 35.67 20.49 -15.65
C GLY A 73 34.59 19.82 -14.79
N ALA A 74 34.96 19.39 -13.59
CA ALA A 74 34.02 18.71 -12.68
C ALA A 74 32.72 19.53 -12.48
N ARG A 75 32.83 20.87 -12.47
CA ARG A 75 31.68 21.78 -12.33
C ARG A 75 30.75 21.76 -13.54
N GLU A 76 31.29 21.74 -14.75
CA GLU A 76 30.53 21.64 -15.99
C GLU A 76 29.79 20.30 -16.07
N TRP A 77 30.48 19.23 -15.68
CA TRP A 77 29.90 17.89 -15.62
C TRP A 77 28.78 17.79 -14.58
N LEU A 78 28.98 18.29 -13.36
CA LEU A 78 27.93 18.34 -12.33
C LEU A 78 26.72 19.17 -12.78
N ARG A 79 26.95 20.34 -13.41
CA ARG A 79 25.86 21.18 -13.94
C ARG A 79 25.07 20.48 -15.02
N TRP A 80 25.75 19.78 -15.93
CA TRP A 80 25.09 19.01 -16.97
C TRP A 80 24.29 17.86 -16.36
N MET A 81 24.87 17.10 -15.44
CA MET A 81 24.21 15.97 -14.77
C MET A 81 22.97 16.43 -14.00
N TRP A 82 23.06 17.54 -13.25
CA TRP A 82 21.92 18.16 -12.58
C TRP A 82 20.82 18.52 -13.58
N ARG A 83 21.15 19.20 -14.69
CA ARG A 83 20.17 19.55 -15.73
C ARG A 83 19.47 18.34 -16.35
N GLN A 84 20.18 17.21 -16.52
CA GLN A 84 19.57 15.98 -17.02
C GLN A 84 18.63 15.40 -15.96
N LEU A 85 19.10 15.27 -14.72
CA LEU A 85 18.36 14.68 -13.61
C LEU A 85 17.10 15.48 -13.28
N THR A 86 17.13 16.81 -13.38
CA THR A 86 15.96 17.67 -13.14
C THR A 86 15.10 17.90 -14.39
N SER A 87 15.18 17.02 -15.40
CA SER A 87 14.35 17.13 -16.60
C SER A 87 13.10 16.25 -16.50
N MET A 88 11.97 16.75 -17.00
CA MET A 88 10.71 15.98 -17.00
C MET A 88 10.84 14.66 -17.77
N ARG A 89 11.66 14.62 -18.83
CA ARG A 89 11.90 13.40 -19.60
C ARG A 89 12.56 12.32 -18.75
N VAL A 90 13.61 12.69 -18.01
CA VAL A 90 14.30 11.75 -17.12
C VAL A 90 13.38 11.31 -15.98
N ALA A 91 12.56 12.21 -15.42
CA ALA A 91 11.58 11.84 -14.41
C ALA A 91 10.61 10.73 -14.89
N LEU A 92 10.09 10.85 -16.12
CA LEU A 92 9.20 9.82 -16.71
C LEU A 92 9.92 8.50 -16.96
N LEU A 93 11.18 8.55 -17.41
CA LEU A 93 12.00 7.35 -17.60
C LEU A 93 12.33 6.67 -16.27
N LEU A 94 12.63 7.45 -15.23
CA LEU A 94 12.89 6.94 -13.88
C LEU A 94 11.62 6.33 -13.27
N LEU A 95 10.44 6.89 -13.54
CA LEU A 95 9.18 6.28 -13.13
C LEU A 95 8.96 4.92 -13.82
N LEU A 96 9.20 4.84 -15.14
CA LEU A 96 9.16 3.56 -15.87
C LEU A 96 10.18 2.56 -15.34
N LEU A 97 11.41 3.02 -15.09
CA LEU A 97 12.47 2.20 -14.54
C LEU A 97 12.13 1.69 -13.13
N LEU A 98 11.52 2.52 -12.29
CA LEU A 98 11.04 2.12 -10.96
C LEU A 98 9.97 1.03 -11.06
N ALA A 99 9.04 1.14 -12.01
CA ALA A 99 8.02 0.11 -12.24
C ALA A 99 8.64 -1.23 -12.67
N VAL A 100 9.62 -1.21 -13.58
CA VAL A 100 10.36 -2.42 -13.98
C VAL A 100 11.19 -2.99 -12.82
N ALA A 101 11.84 -2.12 -12.06
CA ALA A 101 12.64 -2.46 -10.88
C ALA A 101 11.80 -3.13 -9.77
N ALA A 102 10.51 -2.82 -9.67
CA ALA A 102 9.61 -3.43 -8.69
C ALA A 102 9.15 -4.86 -9.08
N LEU A 103 9.22 -5.25 -10.37
CA LEU A 103 8.71 -6.53 -10.85
C LEU A 103 9.28 -7.76 -10.14
N PRO A 104 10.61 -7.87 -9.89
CA PRO A 104 11.17 -9.05 -9.23
C PRO A 104 10.57 -9.31 -7.84
N GLY A 105 10.18 -8.25 -7.13
CA GLY A 105 9.57 -8.37 -5.79
C GLY A 105 8.23 -9.10 -5.78
N ALA A 106 7.56 -9.25 -6.94
CA ALA A 106 6.33 -10.03 -7.08
C ALA A 106 6.57 -11.51 -7.41
N PHE A 107 7.75 -11.86 -7.93
CA PHE A 107 8.07 -13.24 -8.35
C PHE A 107 8.83 -14.03 -7.28
N PHE A 108 9.62 -13.37 -6.45
CA PHE A 108 10.43 -13.99 -5.40
C PHE A 108 9.82 -13.73 -4.01
N PRO A 109 9.85 -14.72 -3.08
CA PRO A 109 9.38 -14.49 -1.72
C PRO A 109 10.17 -13.34 -1.07
N GLN A 110 9.48 -12.42 -0.41
CA GLN A 110 10.10 -11.26 0.23
C GLN A 110 10.22 -11.51 1.73
N ARG A 111 11.44 -11.41 2.27
CA ARG A 111 11.75 -11.72 3.68
C ARG A 111 10.89 -10.96 4.70
N PRO A 112 10.54 -9.67 4.50
CA PRO A 112 9.67 -8.95 5.44
C PRO A 112 8.20 -9.41 5.42
N GLN A 113 7.77 -10.13 4.39
CA GLN A 113 6.37 -10.58 4.22
C GLN A 113 6.18 -12.06 4.54
N THR A 114 7.15 -12.90 4.15
CA THR A 114 7.08 -14.36 4.29
C THR A 114 8.48 -14.93 4.59
N PRO A 115 9.06 -14.69 5.78
CA PRO A 115 10.39 -15.18 6.13
C PRO A 115 10.50 -16.71 6.04
N GLU A 116 9.44 -17.43 6.38
CA GLU A 116 9.34 -18.89 6.29
C GLU A 116 9.47 -19.42 4.86
N LYS A 117 8.88 -18.73 3.87
CA LYS A 117 9.04 -19.10 2.45
C LYS A 117 10.45 -18.84 1.94
N VAL A 118 11.12 -17.82 2.45
CA VAL A 118 12.53 -17.57 2.12
C VAL A 118 13.41 -18.67 2.71
N ALA A 119 13.20 -19.04 3.97
CA ALA A 119 13.92 -20.15 4.60
C ALA A 119 13.72 -21.47 3.83
N GLN A 120 12.47 -21.79 3.47
CA GLN A 120 12.16 -22.96 2.65
C GLN A 120 12.85 -22.91 1.28
N TYR A 121 12.90 -21.74 0.63
CA TYR A 121 13.60 -21.60 -0.65
C TYR A 121 15.11 -21.92 -0.53
N TYR A 122 15.74 -21.56 0.58
CA TYR A 122 17.14 -21.93 0.85
C TYR A 122 17.33 -23.44 1.01
N LEU A 123 16.35 -24.13 1.59
CA LEU A 123 16.35 -25.60 1.70
C LEU A 123 16.13 -26.27 0.34
N ASP A 124 15.17 -25.76 -0.44
CA ASP A 124 14.82 -26.31 -1.76
C ASP A 124 15.90 -26.03 -2.82
N HIS A 125 16.62 -24.91 -2.69
CA HIS A 125 17.59 -24.40 -3.67
C HIS A 125 18.90 -23.90 -3.04
N PRO A 126 19.72 -24.77 -2.44
CA PRO A 126 20.90 -24.38 -1.65
C PRO A 126 21.99 -23.64 -2.44
N ASP A 127 22.15 -23.93 -3.74
CA ASP A 127 23.17 -23.29 -4.59
C ASP A 127 22.71 -21.95 -5.19
N LEU A 128 21.41 -21.83 -5.49
CA LEU A 128 20.85 -20.66 -6.18
C LEU A 128 20.49 -19.55 -5.20
N ALA A 129 19.97 -19.90 -4.02
CA ALA A 129 19.51 -18.93 -3.03
C ALA A 129 20.60 -17.91 -2.62
N PRO A 130 21.87 -18.31 -2.34
CA PRO A 130 22.92 -17.34 -2.03
C PRO A 130 23.26 -16.37 -3.17
N VAL A 131 23.09 -16.79 -4.43
CA VAL A 131 23.31 -15.92 -5.59
C VAL A 131 22.19 -14.88 -5.71
N LEU A 132 20.93 -15.31 -5.57
CA LEU A 132 19.78 -14.40 -5.61
C LEU A 132 19.82 -13.39 -4.45
N GLU A 133 20.25 -13.83 -3.27
CA GLU A 133 20.51 -12.98 -2.10
C GLU A 133 21.55 -11.89 -2.39
N ARG A 134 22.65 -12.25 -3.06
CA ARG A 134 23.70 -11.29 -3.42
C ARG A 134 23.18 -10.14 -4.30
N PHE A 135 22.17 -10.39 -5.11
CA PHE A 135 21.48 -9.38 -5.91
C PHE A 135 20.31 -8.70 -5.18
N GLY A 136 19.98 -9.14 -3.95
CA GLY A 136 18.91 -8.60 -3.12
C GLY A 136 17.52 -9.01 -3.57
N LEU A 137 17.33 -10.17 -4.21
CA LEU A 137 16.03 -10.58 -4.76
C LEU A 137 15.00 -11.04 -3.71
N PHE A 138 15.45 -11.42 -2.51
CA PHE A 138 14.57 -11.69 -1.36
C PHE A 138 14.24 -10.43 -0.54
N ASP A 139 14.88 -9.30 -0.87
CA ASP A 139 14.71 -7.99 -0.24
C ASP A 139 14.78 -6.87 -1.29
N VAL A 140 13.98 -6.99 -2.36
CA VAL A 140 14.06 -6.12 -3.55
C VAL A 140 13.92 -4.65 -3.17
N TYR A 141 12.98 -4.34 -2.27
CA TYR A 141 12.66 -2.98 -1.85
C TYR A 141 13.74 -2.34 -0.95
N ALA A 142 14.58 -3.15 -0.29
CA ALA A 142 15.72 -2.69 0.49
C ALA A 142 17.04 -2.75 -0.28
N SER A 143 17.03 -3.27 -1.52
CA SER A 143 18.23 -3.45 -2.32
C SER A 143 18.88 -2.11 -2.74
N PRO A 144 20.23 -2.04 -2.85
CA PRO A 144 20.92 -0.80 -3.24
C PRO A 144 20.52 -0.26 -4.62
N TRP A 145 20.19 -1.15 -5.57
CA TRP A 145 19.81 -0.76 -6.92
C TRP A 145 18.40 -0.18 -6.98
N PHE A 146 17.45 -0.75 -6.21
CA PHE A 146 16.11 -0.19 -6.09
C PHE A 146 16.17 1.18 -5.39
N ALA A 147 16.92 1.26 -4.28
CA ALA A 147 17.16 2.52 -3.57
C ALA A 147 17.79 3.59 -4.47
N ALA A 148 18.73 3.23 -5.35
CA ALA A 148 19.33 4.17 -6.30
C ALA A 148 18.30 4.76 -7.28
N VAL A 149 17.43 3.93 -7.85
CA VAL A 149 16.35 4.41 -8.74
C VAL A 149 15.39 5.32 -7.99
N TYR A 150 14.99 4.92 -6.79
CA TYR A 150 14.13 5.72 -5.90
C TYR A 150 14.76 7.09 -5.56
N LEU A 151 16.04 7.11 -5.17
CA LEU A 151 16.76 8.34 -4.84
C LEU A 151 16.92 9.26 -6.05
N LEU A 152 17.23 8.71 -7.23
CA LEU A 152 17.29 9.50 -8.47
C LEU A 152 15.92 10.11 -8.81
N LEU A 153 14.84 9.33 -8.69
CA LEU A 153 13.48 9.82 -8.89
C LEU A 153 13.15 10.94 -7.92
N PHE A 154 13.51 10.77 -6.64
CA PHE A 154 13.29 11.77 -5.60
C PHE A 154 14.06 13.08 -5.87
N VAL A 155 15.35 13.00 -6.19
CA VAL A 155 16.16 14.17 -6.53
C VAL A 155 15.63 14.86 -7.79
N SER A 156 15.21 14.09 -8.80
CA SER A 156 14.56 14.59 -10.01
C SER A 156 13.27 15.35 -9.67
N LEU A 157 12.41 14.77 -8.83
CA LEU A 157 11.15 15.37 -8.39
C LEU A 157 11.39 16.71 -7.68
N VAL A 158 12.30 16.74 -6.70
CA VAL A 158 12.71 17.95 -5.97
C VAL A 158 13.29 19.00 -6.92
N GLY A 159 14.19 18.59 -7.80
CA GLY A 159 14.83 19.46 -8.78
C GLY A 159 13.87 20.05 -9.81
N CYS A 160 12.77 19.35 -10.13
CA CYS A 160 11.71 19.88 -10.99
C CYS A 160 10.77 20.84 -10.24
N ILE A 161 10.42 20.53 -8.98
CA ILE A 161 9.40 21.28 -8.23
C ILE A 161 9.92 22.58 -7.62
N VAL A 162 11.15 22.61 -7.11
CA VAL A 162 11.70 23.79 -6.41
C VAL A 162 11.77 25.03 -7.32
N PRO A 163 12.33 24.97 -8.55
CA PRO A 163 12.34 26.14 -9.44
C PRO A 163 10.93 26.58 -9.82
N ARG A 164 10.03 25.61 -10.05
CA ARG A 164 8.63 25.88 -10.42
C ARG A 164 7.86 26.56 -9.30
N ALA A 165 8.07 26.15 -8.05
CA ALA A 165 7.48 26.79 -6.88
C ALA A 165 7.94 28.25 -6.75
N ILE A 166 9.24 28.50 -6.92
CA ILE A 166 9.82 29.85 -6.90
C ILE A 166 9.21 30.72 -8.01
N ASP A 167 9.13 30.20 -9.24
CA ASP A 167 8.55 30.94 -10.38
C ASP A 167 7.05 31.20 -10.21
N HIS A 168 6.31 30.29 -9.59
CA HIS A 168 4.91 30.51 -9.26
C HIS A 168 4.74 31.65 -8.25
N VAL A 169 5.53 31.65 -7.18
CA VAL A 169 5.54 32.73 -6.18
C VAL A 169 5.90 34.08 -6.83
N ARG A 170 6.82 34.11 -7.79
CA ARG A 170 7.14 35.31 -8.57
C ARG A 170 5.95 35.74 -9.44
N THR A 171 5.33 34.82 -10.16
CA THR A 171 4.17 35.08 -11.03
C THR A 171 2.97 35.61 -10.25
N LEU A 172 2.78 35.18 -8.99
CA LEU A 172 1.74 35.73 -8.11
C LEU A 172 1.93 37.23 -7.85
N ARG A 173 3.17 37.73 -7.89
CA ARG A 173 3.50 39.16 -7.72
C ARG A 173 3.45 39.95 -9.02
N GLU A 174 3.56 39.31 -10.17
CA GLU A 174 3.52 39.96 -11.48
C GLU A 174 2.08 40.36 -11.89
N PRO A 175 1.90 41.45 -12.65
CA PRO A 175 0.61 41.78 -13.24
C PRO A 175 0.25 40.79 -14.37
N PRO A 176 -1.04 40.63 -14.69
CA PRO A 176 -1.47 39.82 -15.83
C PRO A 176 -0.71 40.14 -17.13
N PRO A 177 -0.52 39.16 -18.03
CA PRO A 177 0.18 39.39 -19.30
C PRO A 177 -0.57 40.43 -20.14
N ARG A 178 0.14 41.09 -21.06
CA ARG A 178 -0.47 42.05 -21.99
C ARG A 178 -1.50 41.39 -22.90
N ALA A 179 -2.52 42.15 -23.29
CA ALA A 179 -3.52 41.67 -24.24
C ALA A 179 -2.88 41.38 -25.62
N PRO A 180 -3.10 40.19 -26.22
CA PRO A 180 -2.57 39.83 -27.53
C PRO A 180 -3.05 40.79 -28.63
N ARG A 181 -2.19 41.09 -29.61
CA ARG A 181 -2.52 42.01 -30.72
C ARG A 181 -3.66 41.51 -31.62
N ARG A 182 -3.83 40.19 -31.77
CA ARG A 182 -4.83 39.57 -32.66
C ARG A 182 -5.69 38.57 -31.89
N PHE A 183 -7.00 38.81 -31.83
CA PHE A 183 -7.98 37.92 -31.20
C PHE A 183 -8.52 36.84 -32.16
N SER A 184 -8.17 36.92 -33.44
CA SER A 184 -8.61 35.96 -34.46
C SER A 184 -8.10 34.52 -34.28
N ARG A 185 -7.14 34.30 -33.38
CA ARG A 185 -6.60 32.96 -33.07
C ARG A 185 -7.21 32.32 -31.83
N PHE A 186 -8.16 33.01 -31.17
CA PHE A 186 -8.81 32.50 -29.96
C PHE A 186 -10.03 31.66 -30.33
N PRO A 187 -10.25 30.51 -29.66
CA PRO A 187 -11.41 29.65 -29.93
C PRO A 187 -12.72 30.33 -29.53
N VAL A 188 -12.71 31.07 -28.42
CA VAL A 188 -13.85 31.83 -27.91
C VAL A 188 -13.55 33.32 -28.04
N ARG A 189 -14.29 34.02 -28.90
CA ARG A 189 -14.10 35.44 -29.22
C ARG A 189 -15.41 36.09 -29.63
N ASP A 190 -15.49 37.39 -29.44
CA ASP A 190 -16.67 38.16 -29.80
C ASP A 190 -16.29 39.62 -30.11
N ALA A 191 -17.12 40.29 -30.90
CA ALA A 191 -16.94 41.68 -31.28
C ALA A 191 -18.28 42.35 -31.55
N PHE A 192 -18.48 43.55 -31.01
CA PHE A 192 -19.68 44.34 -31.27
C PHE A 192 -19.37 45.84 -31.20
N VAL A 193 -20.27 46.63 -31.78
CA VAL A 193 -20.25 48.09 -31.73
C VAL A 193 -21.35 48.54 -30.77
N THR A 194 -21.06 49.54 -29.94
CA THR A 194 -22.02 50.09 -28.97
C THR A 194 -22.11 51.60 -29.08
N THR A 195 -23.26 52.15 -28.72
CA THR A 195 -23.52 53.59 -28.61
C THR A 195 -23.01 54.18 -27.30
N SER A 196 -22.64 53.33 -26.33
CA SER A 196 -22.05 53.77 -25.06
C SER A 196 -20.68 54.42 -25.26
N THR A 197 -20.34 55.37 -24.37
CA THR A 197 -19.02 56.02 -24.44
C THR A 197 -17.91 55.03 -24.10
N ARG A 198 -16.69 55.32 -24.57
CA ARG A 198 -15.52 54.48 -24.28
C ARG A 198 -15.31 54.28 -22.79
N ASP A 199 -15.48 55.34 -22.00
CA ASP A 199 -15.23 55.30 -20.55
C ASP A 199 -16.28 54.47 -19.81
N ASP A 200 -17.56 54.55 -20.21
CA ASP A 200 -18.65 53.75 -19.64
C ASP A 200 -18.43 52.25 -19.91
N VAL A 201 -17.99 51.92 -21.12
CA VAL A 201 -17.66 50.55 -21.53
C VAL A 201 -16.47 50.04 -20.72
N VAL A 202 -15.41 50.84 -20.55
CA VAL A 202 -14.24 50.45 -19.75
C VAL A 202 -14.60 50.27 -18.26
N ALA A 203 -15.45 51.13 -17.70
CA ALA A 203 -15.93 51.02 -16.32
C ALA A 203 -16.78 49.75 -16.11
N SER A 204 -17.69 49.47 -17.05
CA SER A 204 -18.53 48.27 -17.07
C SER A 204 -17.69 46.99 -17.19
N ALA A 205 -16.71 47.00 -18.10
CA ALA A 205 -15.74 45.91 -18.26
C ALA A 205 -14.95 45.66 -16.97
N THR A 206 -14.45 46.72 -16.35
CA THR A 206 -13.65 46.64 -15.11
C THR A 206 -14.50 46.05 -13.98
N THR A 207 -15.78 46.42 -13.91
CA THR A 207 -16.72 45.86 -12.93
C THR A 207 -17.01 44.39 -13.18
N ALA A 208 -17.27 43.99 -14.43
CA ALA A 208 -17.51 42.59 -14.80
C ALA A 208 -16.29 41.67 -14.58
N LEU A 209 -15.09 42.27 -14.56
CA LEU A 209 -13.80 41.62 -14.33
C LEU A 209 -13.30 41.69 -12.87
N LYS A 210 -14.08 42.21 -11.92
CA LYS A 210 -13.75 42.20 -10.47
C LYS A 210 -13.25 40.85 -9.91
N PRO A 211 -13.77 39.67 -10.29
CA PRO A 211 -13.25 38.39 -9.77
C PRO A 211 -11.90 37.98 -10.40
N TYR A 212 -11.34 38.80 -11.28
CA TYR A 212 -10.06 38.57 -11.95
C TYR A 212 -9.01 39.57 -11.44
N ARG A 213 -7.74 39.18 -11.54
CA ARG A 213 -6.66 40.16 -11.51
C ARG A 213 -6.61 40.84 -12.88
N VAL A 214 -6.73 42.16 -12.91
CA VAL A 214 -6.85 42.93 -14.16
C VAL A 214 -5.62 43.82 -14.35
N ARG A 215 -5.12 43.84 -15.58
CA ARG A 215 -4.16 44.83 -16.08
C ARG A 215 -4.87 45.71 -17.12
N ARG A 216 -4.88 47.02 -16.87
CA ARG A 216 -5.35 48.04 -17.82
C ARG A 216 -4.14 48.66 -18.51
N GLU A 217 -4.19 48.72 -19.84
CA GLU A 217 -3.24 49.48 -20.65
C GLU A 217 -4.00 50.34 -21.65
N GLU A 218 -3.51 51.56 -21.89
CA GLU A 218 -4.07 52.47 -22.87
C GLU A 218 -2.97 52.92 -23.81
N ALA A 219 -3.19 52.73 -25.12
CA ALA A 219 -2.24 53.12 -26.15
C ALA A 219 -2.98 53.51 -27.43
N ARG A 220 -2.61 54.65 -28.03
CA ARG A 220 -3.12 55.13 -29.33
C ARG A 220 -4.66 55.16 -29.39
N GLY A 221 -5.31 55.62 -28.32
CA GLY A 221 -6.77 55.72 -28.24
C GLY A 221 -7.52 54.39 -28.06
N VAL A 222 -6.80 53.30 -27.76
CA VAL A 222 -7.36 51.98 -27.50
C VAL A 222 -7.07 51.57 -26.06
N VAL A 223 -8.11 51.22 -25.31
CA VAL A 223 -8.00 50.66 -23.96
C VAL A 223 -8.05 49.14 -24.04
N THR A 224 -7.12 48.47 -23.37
CA THR A 224 -7.08 47.02 -23.25
C THR A 224 -7.12 46.61 -21.78
N LEU A 225 -7.97 45.63 -21.49
CA LEU A 225 -8.10 44.99 -20.19
C LEU A 225 -7.72 43.53 -20.36
N SER A 226 -6.67 43.11 -19.66
CA SER A 226 -6.23 41.72 -19.57
C SER A 226 -6.53 41.21 -18.18
N ALA A 227 -7.36 40.18 -18.09
CA ALA A 227 -7.86 39.63 -16.85
C ALA A 227 -7.49 38.16 -16.72
N GLU A 228 -6.95 37.76 -15.56
CA GLU A 228 -6.56 36.37 -15.27
C GLU A 228 -7.10 35.89 -13.92
N ARG A 229 -7.63 34.65 -13.89
CA ARG A 229 -8.08 33.93 -12.70
C ARG A 229 -7.62 32.46 -12.76
N GLY A 230 -7.53 31.82 -11.58
CA GLY A 230 -7.21 30.38 -11.47
C GLY A 230 -5.76 30.08 -11.12
N TYR A 231 -5.08 30.98 -10.40
CA TYR A 231 -3.74 30.74 -9.86
C TYR A 231 -3.68 29.52 -8.92
N LEU A 232 -4.80 29.21 -8.24
CA LEU A 232 -4.93 28.04 -7.36
C LEU A 232 -4.76 26.71 -8.10
N ARG A 233 -5.03 26.64 -9.42
CA ARG A 233 -4.81 25.40 -10.20
C ARG A 233 -3.34 25.02 -10.23
N GLU A 234 -2.49 26.02 -10.47
CA GLU A 234 -1.03 25.84 -10.51
C GLU A 234 -0.48 25.61 -9.10
N ALA A 235 -1.00 26.34 -8.10
CA ALA A 235 -0.68 26.09 -6.70
C ALA A 235 -1.04 24.65 -6.30
N GLY A 236 -2.19 24.13 -6.70
CA GLY A 236 -2.61 22.76 -6.44
C GLY A 236 -1.64 21.72 -7.02
N ASN A 237 -1.21 21.91 -8.28
CA ASN A 237 -0.19 21.05 -8.88
C ASN A 237 1.13 21.10 -8.10
N ILE A 238 1.54 22.28 -7.63
CA ILE A 238 2.77 22.44 -6.84
C ILE A 238 2.63 21.76 -5.47
N THR A 239 1.53 21.99 -4.78
CA THR A 239 1.19 21.35 -3.50
C THR A 239 1.19 19.84 -3.64
N PHE A 240 0.61 19.29 -4.72
CA PHE A 240 0.62 17.85 -4.96
C PHE A 240 2.04 17.27 -5.00
N HIS A 241 2.93 17.88 -5.79
CA HIS A 241 4.31 17.38 -5.90
C HIS A 241 5.11 17.59 -4.60
N LEU A 242 4.95 18.73 -3.92
CA LEU A 242 5.58 18.97 -2.62
C LEU A 242 5.06 17.99 -1.55
N ALA A 243 3.77 17.68 -1.59
CA ALA A 243 3.16 16.72 -0.69
C ALA A 243 3.67 15.29 -0.94
N LEU A 244 3.87 14.90 -2.20
CA LEU A 244 4.54 13.63 -2.51
C LEU A 244 5.96 13.59 -1.95
N VAL A 245 6.76 14.66 -2.14
CA VAL A 245 8.10 14.75 -1.53
C VAL A 245 8.01 14.62 -0.01
N GLY A 246 7.09 15.35 0.64
CA GLY A 246 6.89 15.29 2.09
C GLY A 246 6.47 13.90 2.59
N LEU A 247 5.58 13.22 1.86
CA LEU A 247 5.17 11.85 2.14
C LEU A 247 6.37 10.90 2.07
N LEU A 248 7.17 11.00 1.01
CA LEU A 248 8.38 10.18 0.83
C LEU A 248 9.39 10.43 1.97
N VAL A 249 9.64 11.69 2.33
CA VAL A 249 10.52 12.04 3.46
C VAL A 249 9.98 11.51 4.78
N SER A 250 8.66 11.56 4.99
CA SER A 250 8.03 11.06 6.22
C SER A 250 8.19 9.56 6.36
N VAL A 251 7.92 8.79 5.30
CA VAL A 251 8.10 7.34 5.28
C VAL A 251 9.57 6.96 5.42
N ALA A 252 10.48 7.66 4.73
CA ALA A 252 11.92 7.41 4.86
C ALA A 252 12.41 7.70 6.28
N TYR A 253 11.96 8.80 6.90
CA TYR A 253 12.28 9.08 8.30
C TYR A 253 11.68 8.02 9.24
N GLY A 254 10.44 7.59 8.98
CA GLY A 254 9.77 6.52 9.73
C GLY A 254 10.55 5.22 9.70
N SER A 255 11.07 4.81 8.53
CA SER A 255 11.94 3.63 8.38
C SER A 255 13.22 3.67 9.22
N LEU A 256 13.67 4.86 9.63
CA LEU A 256 14.89 5.02 10.43
C LEU A 256 14.61 4.97 11.93
N VAL A 257 13.43 5.41 12.38
CA VAL A 257 13.11 5.61 13.81
C VAL A 257 12.05 4.66 14.36
N HIS A 258 11.40 3.86 13.52
CA HIS A 258 10.38 2.91 14.01
C HIS A 258 10.98 1.79 14.85
N TYR A 259 10.11 1.15 15.62
CA TYR A 259 10.31 -0.22 16.06
C TYR A 259 9.02 -1.03 15.93
N ARG A 260 9.20 -2.33 15.76
CA ARG A 260 8.15 -3.34 15.74
C ARG A 260 8.61 -4.51 16.59
N GLY A 261 7.85 -4.83 17.63
CA GLY A 261 8.12 -5.98 18.50
C GLY A 261 6.93 -6.93 18.53
N GLN A 262 7.18 -8.22 18.46
CA GLN A 262 6.15 -9.25 18.63
C GLN A 262 6.41 -10.03 19.90
N VAL A 263 5.34 -10.34 20.62
CA VAL A 263 5.41 -11.08 21.88
C VAL A 263 4.15 -11.91 22.09
N ILE A 264 4.31 -13.13 22.59
CA ILE A 264 3.22 -13.92 23.17
C ILE A 264 3.15 -13.65 24.67
N VAL A 265 1.94 -13.33 25.17
CA VAL A 265 1.68 -13.14 26.60
C VAL A 265 0.62 -14.13 27.03
N VAL A 266 0.92 -14.97 28.03
CA VAL A 266 -0.04 -15.91 28.61
C VAL A 266 -0.86 -15.21 29.69
N GLU A 267 -2.10 -15.64 29.89
CA GLU A 267 -2.97 -15.10 30.95
C GLU A 267 -2.27 -15.20 32.33
N GLY A 268 -2.34 -14.10 33.09
CA GLY A 268 -1.66 -13.94 34.37
C GLY A 268 -0.24 -13.40 34.25
N GLU A 269 0.41 -13.48 33.08
CA GLU A 269 1.77 -13.00 32.89
C GLU A 269 1.84 -11.49 32.60
N THR A 270 2.98 -10.91 32.93
CA THR A 270 3.27 -9.48 32.70
C THR A 270 4.38 -9.33 31.68
N PHE A 271 4.05 -8.63 30.59
CA PHE A 271 5.02 -8.13 29.64
C PHE A 271 5.59 -6.78 30.11
N ALA A 272 6.89 -6.59 29.93
CA ALA A 272 7.56 -5.30 30.15
C ALA A 272 8.14 -4.82 28.82
N ASN A 273 7.86 -3.56 28.44
CA ASN A 273 8.36 -2.99 27.19
C ASN A 273 9.88 -2.81 27.22
N SER A 274 10.60 -3.86 26.89
CA SER A 274 12.05 -3.95 26.86
C SER A 274 12.46 -4.89 25.74
N ARG A 275 13.60 -4.61 25.10
CA ARG A 275 14.04 -5.36 23.92
C ARG A 275 14.16 -6.88 24.15
N ILE A 276 14.55 -7.28 25.37
CA ILE A 276 14.74 -8.69 25.75
C ILE A 276 13.43 -9.44 26.03
N ALA A 277 12.32 -8.72 26.20
CA ALA A 277 11.02 -9.31 26.49
C ALA A 277 10.19 -9.59 25.22
N TYR A 278 10.72 -9.27 24.05
CA TYR A 278 10.09 -9.56 22.77
C TYR A 278 10.63 -10.87 22.18
N ASP A 279 9.74 -11.68 21.62
CA ASP A 279 10.11 -12.90 20.88
C ASP A 279 10.77 -12.56 19.55
N SER A 280 10.32 -11.49 18.91
CA SER A 280 10.95 -10.92 17.71
C SER A 280 10.96 -9.39 17.80
N PHE A 281 12.04 -8.77 17.31
CA PHE A 281 12.18 -7.33 17.38
C PHE A 281 12.90 -6.78 16.14
N ASP A 282 12.21 -5.90 15.42
CA ASP A 282 12.70 -5.18 14.25
C ASP A 282 12.70 -3.67 14.54
N ALA A 283 13.72 -2.97 14.09
CA ALA A 283 13.81 -1.53 14.31
C ALA A 283 14.64 -0.83 13.24
N GLY A 284 14.34 0.46 13.05
CA GLY A 284 15.08 1.32 12.15
C GLY A 284 16.51 1.57 12.63
N THR A 285 17.40 1.97 11.72
CA THR A 285 18.84 2.12 12.02
C THR A 285 19.18 3.24 13.02
N TRP A 286 18.25 4.15 13.29
CA TRP A 286 18.40 5.23 14.28
C TRP A 286 17.67 4.93 15.59
N PHE A 287 17.07 3.75 15.74
CA PHE A 287 16.52 3.30 17.00
C PHE A 287 17.63 3.02 18.02
N ALA A 288 17.38 3.38 19.27
CA ALA A 288 18.24 3.05 20.39
C ALA A 288 17.40 2.29 21.44
N ALA A 289 17.93 1.23 22.04
CA ALA A 289 17.14 0.37 22.93
C ALA A 289 16.63 1.09 24.19
N ASP A 290 17.34 2.13 24.62
CA ASP A 290 16.98 3.04 25.70
C ASP A 290 15.92 4.08 25.30
N SER A 291 15.55 4.18 24.02
CA SER A 291 14.44 5.01 23.55
C SER A 291 13.08 4.30 23.61
N LEU A 292 13.01 3.08 24.15
CA LEU A 292 11.73 2.43 24.43
C LEU A 292 11.08 3.10 25.63
N ASP A 293 9.86 3.61 25.43
CA ASP A 293 9.04 4.14 26.53
C ASP A 293 8.72 2.98 27.49
N PRO A 294 9.18 3.02 28.75
CA PRO A 294 9.00 1.90 29.65
C PRO A 294 7.55 1.82 30.10
N PHE A 295 6.92 0.65 29.97
CA PHE A 295 5.63 0.33 30.58
C PHE A 295 5.55 -1.18 30.84
N ARG A 296 4.63 -1.56 31.73
CA ARG A 296 4.26 -2.96 31.98
C ARG A 296 2.83 -3.19 31.56
N MET A 297 2.54 -4.36 31.03
CA MET A 297 1.21 -4.78 30.61
C MET A 297 0.99 -6.22 31.05
N GLN A 298 0.04 -6.42 31.94
CA GLN A 298 -0.40 -7.75 32.37
C GLN A 298 -1.60 -8.17 31.54
N LEU A 299 -1.61 -9.42 31.06
CA LEU A 299 -2.82 -10.02 30.50
C LEU A 299 -3.66 -10.57 31.64
N ASP A 300 -4.78 -9.91 31.93
CA ASP A 300 -5.69 -10.32 33.00
C ASP A 300 -6.57 -11.48 32.55
N SER A 301 -7.11 -11.38 31.32
CA SER A 301 -7.90 -12.43 30.68
C SER A 301 -8.02 -12.21 29.18
N PHE A 302 -8.33 -13.27 28.45
CA PHE A 302 -8.64 -13.26 27.04
C PHE A 302 -9.94 -14.03 26.76
N THR A 303 -10.90 -13.34 26.16
CA THR A 303 -12.18 -13.91 25.74
C THR A 303 -12.22 -14.03 24.22
N ALA A 304 -12.47 -15.24 23.74
CA ALA A 304 -12.75 -15.52 22.34
C ALA A 304 -14.18 -16.03 22.19
N GLU A 305 -14.96 -15.36 21.35
CA GLU A 305 -16.33 -15.72 21.02
C GLU A 305 -16.40 -16.27 19.61
N PHE A 306 -17.03 -17.43 19.45
CA PHE A 306 -17.22 -18.12 18.18
C PHE A 306 -18.70 -18.30 17.88
N ASP A 307 -19.02 -18.42 16.60
CA ASP A 307 -20.33 -18.86 16.16
C ASP A 307 -20.52 -20.35 16.43
N GLU A 308 -21.56 -20.71 17.18
CA GLU A 308 -21.83 -22.09 17.60
C GLU A 308 -22.14 -23.03 16.42
N THR A 309 -22.62 -22.51 15.29
CA THR A 309 -22.99 -23.32 14.12
C THR A 309 -21.84 -23.47 13.15
N THR A 310 -21.11 -22.38 12.88
CA THR A 310 -20.06 -22.35 11.83
C THR A 310 -18.63 -22.45 12.37
N GLY A 311 -18.42 -22.27 13.68
CA GLY A 311 -17.09 -22.17 14.29
C GLY A 311 -16.36 -20.86 13.96
N ALA A 312 -17.01 -19.93 13.24
CA ALA A 312 -16.38 -18.68 12.82
C ALA A 312 -16.17 -17.72 14.00
N ALA A 313 -15.04 -17.03 14.04
CA ALA A 313 -14.74 -16.03 15.07
C ALA A 313 -15.71 -14.84 15.01
N LYS A 314 -16.26 -14.45 16.17
CA LYS A 314 -17.14 -13.28 16.35
C LYS A 314 -16.40 -12.11 17.00
N ASP A 315 -15.72 -12.38 18.11
CA ASP A 315 -15.05 -11.35 18.89
C ASP A 315 -13.81 -11.91 19.59
N PHE A 316 -12.75 -11.11 19.63
CA PHE A 316 -11.56 -11.39 20.42
C PHE A 316 -11.24 -10.17 21.27
N THR A 317 -11.26 -10.35 22.58
CA THR A 317 -11.04 -9.28 23.56
C THR A 317 -10.00 -9.72 24.57
N ALA A 318 -8.84 -9.04 24.57
CA ALA A 318 -7.85 -9.15 25.63
C ALA A 318 -8.09 -8.03 26.66
N SER A 319 -8.31 -8.42 27.91
CA SER A 319 -8.38 -7.50 29.06
C SER A 319 -6.99 -7.39 29.67
N VAL A 320 -6.47 -6.17 29.76
CA VAL A 320 -5.09 -5.93 30.21
C VAL A 320 -5.03 -4.85 31.27
N THR A 321 -4.08 -4.98 32.18
CA THR A 321 -3.72 -3.94 33.14
C THR A 321 -2.38 -3.35 32.75
N VAL A 322 -2.36 -2.03 32.49
CA VAL A 322 -1.18 -1.30 32.04
C VAL A 322 -0.65 -0.42 33.15
N THR A 323 0.65 -0.41 33.35
CA THR A 323 1.35 0.43 34.34
C THR A 323 2.52 1.15 33.68
N GLU A 324 2.40 2.46 33.53
CA GLU A 324 3.51 3.36 33.14
C GLU A 324 4.42 3.65 34.37
N PRO A 325 5.66 4.15 34.20
CA PRO A 325 6.68 4.19 35.27
C PRO A 325 6.26 4.97 36.51
N ASP A 326 5.54 6.07 36.30
CA ASP A 326 5.00 6.95 37.35
C ASP A 326 3.46 6.94 37.37
N GLY A 327 2.84 5.95 36.72
CA GLY A 327 1.39 5.85 36.57
C GLY A 327 0.77 4.83 37.53
N GLU A 328 -0.49 5.09 37.91
CA GLU A 328 -1.32 4.07 38.56
C GLU A 328 -1.71 2.98 37.53
N PRO A 329 -1.88 1.71 37.94
CA PRO A 329 -2.37 0.66 37.06
C PRO A 329 -3.75 1.02 36.47
N THR A 330 -3.85 0.99 35.15
CA THR A 330 -5.09 1.27 34.42
C THR A 330 -5.56 0.05 33.63
N ALA A 331 -6.83 -0.32 33.81
CA ALA A 331 -7.46 -1.35 33.01
C ALA A 331 -7.74 -0.83 31.59
N ALA A 332 -7.43 -1.66 30.59
CA ALA A 332 -7.67 -1.39 29.18
C ALA A 332 -8.05 -2.68 28.45
N THR A 333 -8.49 -2.54 27.20
CA THR A 333 -8.81 -3.67 26.34
C THR A 333 -8.13 -3.55 24.99
N ILE A 334 -7.77 -4.70 24.41
CA ILE A 334 -7.22 -4.82 23.05
C ILE A 334 -8.17 -5.72 22.27
N LYS A 335 -8.65 -5.25 21.12
CA LYS A 335 -9.51 -6.03 20.21
C LYS A 335 -9.04 -5.95 18.78
N VAL A 336 -9.54 -6.83 17.92
CA VAL A 336 -9.35 -6.74 16.47
C VAL A 336 -9.81 -5.36 16.00
N ASN A 337 -8.96 -4.64 15.25
CA ASN A 337 -9.16 -3.26 14.78
C ASN A 337 -9.30 -2.17 15.87
N HIS A 338 -9.21 -2.52 17.16
CA HIS A 338 -9.18 -1.58 18.28
C HIS A 338 -7.89 -1.79 19.09
N PRO A 339 -6.74 -1.31 18.56
CA PRO A 339 -5.47 -1.42 19.26
C PRO A 339 -5.42 -0.51 20.48
N LEU A 340 -4.64 -0.92 21.48
CA LEU A 340 -4.29 -0.09 22.62
C LEU A 340 -3.13 0.84 22.25
N ARG A 341 -3.18 2.09 22.71
CA ARG A 341 -2.07 3.04 22.59
C ARG A 341 -1.43 3.26 23.95
N VAL A 342 -0.14 2.96 24.06
CA VAL A 342 0.66 3.10 25.29
C VAL A 342 2.12 3.34 24.91
N GLY A 343 2.82 4.22 25.63
CA GLY A 343 4.25 4.50 25.39
C GLY A 343 4.56 4.86 23.93
N GLY A 344 3.69 5.68 23.32
CA GLY A 344 3.77 6.08 21.91
C GLY A 344 3.53 4.97 20.87
N ALA A 345 3.41 3.70 21.28
CA ALA A 345 3.19 2.55 20.41
C ALA A 345 1.71 2.16 20.33
N ASN A 346 1.34 1.50 19.24
CA ASN A 346 0.07 0.80 19.10
C ASN A 346 0.30 -0.69 19.33
N VAL A 347 -0.45 -1.28 20.26
CA VAL A 347 -0.43 -2.71 20.58
C VAL A 347 -1.62 -3.36 19.87
N TYR A 348 -1.33 -4.21 18.89
CA TYR A 348 -2.34 -4.91 18.10
C TYR A 348 -2.43 -6.37 18.54
N LEU A 349 -3.65 -6.88 18.64
CA LEU A 349 -3.93 -8.31 18.81
C LEU A 349 -3.80 -9.01 17.45
N MET A 350 -2.75 -9.80 17.26
CA MET A 350 -2.47 -10.50 15.99
C MET A 350 -2.81 -11.98 16.00
N GLY A 351 -2.77 -12.61 17.18
CA GLY A 351 -3.05 -14.03 17.33
C GLY A 351 -3.49 -14.36 18.74
N ASN A 352 -3.97 -15.57 18.93
CA ASN A 352 -4.32 -16.10 20.24
C ASN A 352 -4.32 -17.62 20.19
N GLY A 353 -4.35 -18.25 21.35
CA GLY A 353 -4.45 -19.69 21.47
C GLY A 353 -4.47 -20.11 22.92
N PHE A 354 -4.11 -21.36 23.17
CA PHE A 354 -4.04 -21.93 24.49
C PHE A 354 -2.60 -22.25 24.86
N ALA A 355 -2.26 -22.04 26.13
CA ALA A 355 -0.94 -22.34 26.67
C ALA A 355 -1.07 -23.33 27.84
N PRO A 356 -1.29 -24.64 27.58
CA PRO A 356 -1.40 -25.64 28.64
C PRO A 356 -0.23 -25.54 29.62
N ARG A 357 -0.56 -25.43 30.90
CA ARG A 357 0.44 -25.45 31.97
C ARG A 357 0.74 -26.89 32.33
N VAL A 358 2.01 -27.26 32.21
CA VAL A 358 2.45 -28.64 32.43
C VAL A 358 3.57 -28.67 33.45
N GLN A 359 3.61 -29.75 34.22
CA GLN A 359 4.77 -30.14 35.02
C GLN A 359 5.31 -31.47 34.51
N VAL A 360 6.62 -31.57 34.29
CA VAL A 360 7.26 -32.83 33.95
C VAL A 360 8.25 -33.17 35.06
N ARG A 361 8.10 -34.37 35.61
CA ARG A 361 9.07 -35.00 36.51
C ARG A 361 9.84 -36.04 35.75
N ASP A 362 11.15 -36.10 35.96
CA ASP A 362 12.00 -37.09 35.31
C ASP A 362 11.91 -38.48 35.97
N ALA A 363 12.68 -39.44 35.45
CA ALA A 363 12.77 -40.81 35.96
C ALA A 363 13.14 -40.92 37.45
N SER A 364 13.79 -39.90 38.03
CA SER A 364 14.13 -39.85 39.46
C SER A 364 13.00 -39.29 40.33
N GLY A 365 11.94 -38.76 39.72
CA GLY A 365 10.84 -38.04 40.36
C GLY A 365 11.15 -36.55 40.62
N ALA A 366 12.32 -36.05 40.19
CA ALA A 366 12.69 -34.64 40.29
C ALA A 366 11.90 -33.80 39.28
N LEU A 367 11.54 -32.57 39.65
CA LEU A 367 10.87 -31.64 38.74
C LEU A 367 11.87 -31.16 37.69
N ALA A 368 11.65 -31.54 36.43
CA ALA A 368 12.53 -31.24 35.31
C ALA A 368 11.98 -30.10 34.42
N PHE A 369 10.67 -29.86 34.42
CA PHE A 369 10.04 -28.73 33.74
C PHE A 369 8.75 -28.31 34.43
N SER A 370 8.47 -27.01 34.48
CA SER A 370 7.18 -26.46 34.89
C SER A 370 6.93 -25.12 34.20
N GLY A 371 5.80 -24.99 33.51
CA GLY A 371 5.45 -23.75 32.81
C GLY A 371 4.25 -23.88 31.89
N ALA A 372 3.73 -22.74 31.45
CA ALA A 372 2.74 -22.66 30.39
C ALA A 372 3.45 -22.72 29.02
N VAL A 373 3.00 -23.60 28.14
CA VAL A 373 3.61 -23.81 26.83
C VAL A 373 2.62 -23.40 25.75
N PRO A 374 2.88 -22.36 24.93
CA PRO A 374 1.97 -21.97 23.86
C PRO A 374 1.83 -23.07 22.80
N PHE A 375 0.60 -23.54 22.58
CA PHE A 375 0.25 -24.41 21.45
C PHE A 375 -0.36 -23.55 20.34
N ILE A 376 0.16 -23.68 19.12
CA ILE A 376 -0.20 -22.83 17.99
C ILE A 376 -1.36 -23.46 17.21
N PRO A 377 -2.51 -22.78 17.08
CA PRO A 377 -3.63 -23.27 16.28
C PRO A 377 -3.21 -23.64 14.86
N GLN A 378 -3.60 -24.83 14.41
CA GLN A 378 -3.46 -25.30 13.02
C GLN A 378 -4.80 -25.32 12.28
N ASN A 379 -5.90 -25.26 13.04
CA ASN A 379 -7.25 -25.19 12.53
C ASN A 379 -8.01 -24.06 13.22
N ASP A 380 -8.41 -23.04 12.44
CA ASP A 380 -9.08 -21.85 12.96
C ASP A 380 -10.51 -22.13 13.48
N ALA A 381 -11.16 -23.20 13.03
CA ALA A 381 -12.53 -23.53 13.41
C ALA A 381 -12.61 -24.33 14.73
N THR A 382 -11.66 -25.22 14.97
CA THR A 382 -11.66 -26.13 16.13
C THR A 382 -10.58 -25.80 17.16
N TYR A 383 -9.69 -24.85 16.84
CA TYR A 383 -8.52 -24.50 17.66
C TYR A 383 -7.62 -25.69 18.00
N GLU A 384 -7.69 -26.77 17.21
CA GLU A 384 -6.73 -27.86 17.26
C GLU A 384 -5.33 -27.27 17.03
N SER A 385 -4.48 -27.40 18.05
CA SER A 385 -3.24 -26.65 18.14
C SER A 385 -2.06 -27.59 18.28
N ARG A 386 -0.93 -27.26 17.66
CA ARG A 386 0.30 -28.04 17.73
C ARG A 386 1.29 -27.37 18.66
N GLY A 387 2.00 -28.16 19.45
CA GLY A 387 3.00 -27.66 20.40
C GLY A 387 4.13 -28.65 20.66
N VAL A 388 5.19 -28.13 21.28
CA VAL A 388 6.39 -28.87 21.66
C VAL A 388 6.80 -28.46 23.06
N ILE A 389 7.05 -29.43 23.92
CA ILE A 389 7.58 -29.27 25.27
C ILE A 389 8.99 -29.86 25.28
N LYS A 390 9.99 -29.03 25.55
CA LYS A 390 11.40 -29.42 25.60
C LYS A 390 11.85 -29.45 27.06
N VAL A 391 12.20 -30.64 27.56
CA VAL A 391 12.59 -30.87 28.96
C VAL A 391 14.07 -31.19 28.99
N ALA A 392 14.89 -30.15 29.18
CA ALA A 392 16.35 -30.25 29.13
C ALA A 392 16.99 -30.55 30.50
N ASP A 393 16.36 -30.09 31.59
CA ASP A 393 16.94 -30.11 32.94
C ASP A 393 16.64 -31.43 33.69
N THR A 394 16.96 -32.58 33.09
CA THR A 394 16.76 -33.89 33.72
C THR A 394 17.96 -34.33 34.56
N THR A 395 17.71 -35.03 35.68
CA THR A 395 18.76 -35.49 36.61
C THR A 395 19.61 -36.63 36.07
N THR A 396 19.07 -37.44 35.15
CA THR A 396 19.77 -38.60 34.56
C THR A 396 20.61 -38.21 33.35
N GLY A 397 20.47 -36.99 32.83
CA GLY A 397 21.14 -36.49 31.63
C GLY A 397 20.44 -36.87 30.31
N THR A 398 19.43 -37.74 30.33
CA THR A 398 18.59 -38.01 29.16
C THR A 398 17.51 -36.95 29.06
N GLN A 399 17.54 -36.11 28.03
CA GLN A 399 16.53 -35.06 27.83
C GLN A 399 15.26 -35.65 27.20
N ILE A 400 14.12 -35.00 27.42
CA ILE A 400 12.80 -35.46 26.96
C ILE A 400 12.21 -34.41 26.03
N GLY A 401 11.79 -34.85 24.85
CA GLY A 401 11.02 -34.05 23.90
C GLY A 401 9.58 -34.57 23.84
N LEU A 402 8.60 -33.71 24.04
CA LEU A 402 7.19 -34.05 23.84
C LEU A 402 6.66 -33.17 22.72
N ASN A 403 6.14 -33.76 21.65
CA ASN A 403 5.50 -33.01 20.58
C ASN A 403 4.11 -33.58 20.31
N GLY A 404 3.15 -32.72 19.99
CA GLY A 404 1.82 -33.22 19.72
C GLY A 404 0.77 -32.13 19.64
N TRP A 405 -0.43 -32.50 20.03
CA TRP A 405 -1.64 -31.73 19.81
C TRP A 405 -2.32 -31.38 21.14
N LEU A 406 -2.82 -30.16 21.22
CA LEU A 406 -3.84 -29.76 22.17
C LEU A 406 -5.17 -29.76 21.43
N LEU A 407 -6.12 -30.51 21.97
CA LEU A 407 -7.49 -30.60 21.47
C LEU A 407 -8.39 -29.92 22.50
N PRO A 408 -8.99 -28.75 22.21
CA PRO A 408 -9.88 -28.06 23.16
C PRO A 408 -11.11 -28.90 23.55
N THR A 409 -11.76 -29.55 22.58
CA THR A 409 -12.81 -30.54 22.85
C THR A 409 -12.46 -31.83 22.14
N ALA A 410 -11.76 -32.70 22.84
CA ALA A 410 -11.20 -33.93 22.28
C ALA A 410 -12.30 -34.96 21.99
N VAL A 411 -12.22 -35.56 20.80
CA VAL A 411 -12.91 -36.80 20.46
C VAL A 411 -11.85 -37.80 20.04
N VAL A 412 -11.87 -38.97 20.67
CA VAL A 412 -11.06 -40.12 20.26
C VAL A 412 -11.99 -41.13 19.62
N ASP A 413 -11.76 -41.44 18.35
CA ASP A 413 -12.57 -42.42 17.62
C ASP A 413 -12.16 -43.87 17.93
N ALA A 414 -12.87 -44.83 17.33
CA ALA A 414 -12.64 -46.26 17.54
C ALA A 414 -11.28 -46.73 16.98
N ASP A 415 -10.67 -45.97 16.08
CA ASP A 415 -9.37 -46.25 15.44
C ASP A 415 -8.22 -45.50 16.14
N ALA A 416 -8.47 -44.94 17.34
CA ALA A 416 -7.54 -44.15 18.13
C ALA A 416 -7.02 -42.87 17.44
N ASN A 417 -7.77 -42.32 16.49
CA ASN A 417 -7.55 -40.96 16.01
C ASN A 417 -8.14 -39.98 17.01
N ALA A 418 -7.38 -38.91 17.31
CA ALA A 418 -7.81 -37.86 18.21
C ALA A 418 -7.90 -36.55 17.42
N PHE A 419 -9.04 -35.86 17.52
CA PHE A 419 -9.28 -34.57 16.88
C PHE A 419 -10.16 -33.68 17.76
N SER A 420 -10.17 -32.38 17.48
CA SER A 420 -11.05 -31.43 18.18
C SER A 420 -12.32 -31.17 17.36
N ILE A 421 -13.48 -31.11 18.03
CA ILE A 421 -14.77 -30.78 17.38
C ILE A 421 -15.26 -29.35 17.67
N SER A 422 -14.63 -28.65 18.61
CA SER A 422 -15.07 -27.33 19.07
C SER A 422 -13.87 -26.47 19.45
N PRO A 423 -13.89 -25.15 19.19
CA PRO A 423 -12.85 -24.22 19.64
C PRO A 423 -12.96 -23.89 21.14
N TYR A 424 -14.07 -24.27 21.78
CA TYR A 424 -14.24 -24.16 23.22
C TYR A 424 -13.55 -25.32 23.94
N PRO A 425 -12.94 -25.09 25.11
CA PRO A 425 -12.21 -26.12 25.84
C PRO A 425 -13.14 -26.95 26.76
N ASP A 426 -14.14 -27.64 26.20
CA ASP A 426 -15.15 -28.36 26.99
C ASP A 426 -14.68 -29.74 27.51
N ASP A 427 -13.84 -30.45 26.73
CA ASP A 427 -13.11 -31.66 27.16
C ASP A 427 -11.67 -31.60 26.62
N PRO A 428 -10.82 -30.75 27.20
CA PRO A 428 -9.49 -30.53 26.65
C PRO A 428 -8.57 -31.72 26.92
N ALA A 429 -7.74 -32.06 25.94
CA ALA A 429 -6.73 -33.10 26.07
C ALA A 429 -5.43 -32.73 25.34
N LEU A 430 -4.31 -33.11 25.95
CA LEU A 430 -3.01 -33.15 25.29
C LEU A 430 -2.79 -34.56 24.74
N VAL A 431 -2.42 -34.66 23.47
CA VAL A 431 -2.05 -35.92 22.80
C VAL A 431 -0.60 -35.77 22.34
N LEU A 432 0.33 -36.40 23.04
CA LEU A 432 1.76 -36.16 22.91
C LEU A 432 2.50 -37.43 22.48
N ASP A 433 3.35 -37.30 21.48
CA ASP A 433 4.40 -38.27 21.18
C ASP A 433 5.60 -38.00 22.09
N VAL A 434 6.24 -39.07 22.56
CA VAL A 434 7.37 -38.98 23.49
C VAL A 434 8.68 -39.31 22.78
N TRP A 435 9.67 -38.45 22.99
CA TRP A 435 11.03 -38.60 22.48
C TRP A 435 12.03 -38.50 23.63
N SER A 436 13.13 -39.21 23.50
CA SER A 436 14.25 -39.14 24.44
C SER A 436 15.58 -39.04 23.71
N GLY A 437 16.53 -38.27 24.24
CA GLY A 437 17.83 -38.08 23.62
C GLY A 437 18.42 -36.70 23.87
N ASP A 438 19.16 -36.20 22.89
CA ASP A 438 19.75 -34.86 22.90
C ASP A 438 18.85 -33.90 22.13
N LEU A 439 18.35 -32.85 22.80
CA LEU A 439 17.52 -31.80 22.19
C LEU A 439 18.35 -30.78 21.40
N GLY A 440 19.70 -30.83 21.47
CA GLY A 440 20.60 -29.89 20.81
C GLY A 440 20.55 -28.48 21.39
N LEU A 441 20.01 -28.32 22.61
CA LEU A 441 19.89 -27.02 23.28
C LEU A 441 21.22 -26.52 23.87
N ASP A 442 22.17 -27.44 24.11
CA ASP A 442 23.46 -27.15 24.71
C ASP A 442 24.52 -26.68 23.69
N ASP A 443 24.23 -26.82 22.39
CA ASP A 443 25.18 -26.51 21.31
C ASP A 443 25.33 -25.01 21.00
N GLY A 444 24.53 -24.15 21.64
CA GLY A 444 24.53 -22.71 21.42
C GLY A 444 24.00 -22.28 20.04
N VAL A 445 23.37 -23.19 19.31
CA VAL A 445 22.69 -22.91 18.04
C VAL A 445 21.23 -22.54 18.33
N PRO A 446 20.74 -21.37 17.89
CA PRO A 446 19.32 -21.03 18.02
C PRO A 446 18.43 -22.04 17.29
N GLN A 447 17.40 -22.54 17.98
CA GLN A 447 16.44 -23.48 17.42
C GLN A 447 15.00 -22.93 17.50
N ASN A 448 14.11 -23.49 16.69
CA ASN A 448 12.69 -23.18 16.75
C ASN A 448 12.08 -23.73 18.06
N VAL A 449 11.33 -22.91 18.79
CA VAL A 449 10.67 -23.31 20.04
C VAL A 449 9.39 -24.11 19.78
N TYR A 450 8.74 -23.90 18.63
CA TYR A 450 7.48 -24.57 18.25
C TYR A 450 7.68 -25.85 17.44
N GLN A 451 8.92 -26.21 17.13
CA GLN A 451 9.26 -27.42 16.41
C GLN A 451 10.32 -28.20 17.19
N LEU A 452 10.16 -29.52 17.19
CA LEU A 452 11.12 -30.45 17.75
C LEU A 452 12.08 -30.87 16.63
N ASP A 453 13.37 -30.62 16.81
CA ASP A 453 14.41 -31.24 15.99
C ASP A 453 14.61 -32.67 16.48
N THR A 454 14.47 -33.63 15.58
CA THR A 454 14.48 -35.06 15.91
C THR A 454 15.79 -35.74 15.58
N ASP A 455 16.78 -35.05 15.01
CA ASP A 455 18.03 -35.65 14.54
C ASP A 455 18.84 -36.34 15.67
N GLY A 456 18.79 -35.76 16.88
CA GLY A 456 19.42 -36.29 18.10
C GLY A 456 18.50 -37.11 19.02
N LEU A 457 17.26 -37.35 18.60
CA LEU A 457 16.21 -37.94 19.44
C LEU A 457 15.77 -39.32 18.95
N THR A 458 15.42 -40.18 19.89
CA THR A 458 14.79 -41.48 19.63
C THR A 458 13.33 -41.42 20.05
N GLN A 459 12.41 -41.71 19.12
CA GLN A 459 10.99 -41.79 19.41
C GLN A 459 10.70 -43.03 20.26
N VAL A 460 9.87 -42.86 21.28
CA VAL A 460 9.38 -43.98 22.08
C VAL A 460 8.26 -44.70 21.33
N THR A 461 8.43 -46.00 21.11
CA THR A 461 7.52 -46.83 20.30
C THR A 461 7.10 -48.09 21.03
N GLN A 462 5.90 -48.59 20.75
CA GLN A 462 5.39 -49.86 21.25
C GLN A 462 5.15 -50.83 20.09
N GLN A 463 5.39 -52.12 20.33
CA GLN A 463 5.00 -53.18 19.40
C GLN A 463 3.52 -53.53 19.58
N THR A 464 2.77 -53.43 18.50
CA THR A 464 1.38 -53.88 18.38
C THR A 464 1.31 -55.06 17.42
N THR A 465 0.42 -56.01 17.69
CA THR A 465 0.15 -57.14 16.78
C THR A 465 -1.22 -56.92 16.15
N ALA A 466 -1.26 -56.76 14.84
CA ALA A 466 -2.51 -56.63 14.09
C ALA A 466 -3.29 -57.96 14.08
N ASP A 467 -4.59 -57.89 13.79
CA ASP A 467 -5.49 -59.07 13.74
C ASP A 467 -5.05 -60.15 12.74
N ASP A 468 -4.23 -59.79 11.74
CA ASP A 468 -3.64 -60.71 10.76
C ASP A 468 -2.32 -61.35 11.22
N GLY A 469 -1.87 -61.06 12.44
CA GLY A 469 -0.63 -61.55 13.03
C GLY A 469 0.62 -60.75 12.65
N THR A 470 0.48 -59.62 11.96
CA THR A 470 1.60 -58.75 11.60
C THR A 470 2.02 -57.92 12.81
N GLU A 471 3.31 -57.94 13.15
CA GLU A 471 3.88 -57.06 14.17
C GLU A 471 4.19 -55.68 13.56
N THR A 472 3.56 -54.65 14.11
CA THR A 472 3.79 -53.25 13.76
C THR A 472 4.41 -52.51 14.93
N THR A 473 5.35 -51.60 14.65
CA THR A 473 5.92 -50.70 15.66
C THR A 473 5.27 -49.35 15.49
N GLU A 474 4.54 -48.90 16.51
CA GLU A 474 3.81 -47.64 16.49
C GLU A 474 4.31 -46.69 17.58
N PRO A 475 4.33 -45.37 17.34
CA PRO A 475 4.65 -44.38 18.38
C PRO A 475 3.72 -44.49 19.58
N VAL A 476 4.27 -44.40 20.78
CA VAL A 476 3.46 -44.32 21.99
C VAL A 476 2.91 -42.91 22.15
N ARG A 477 1.59 -42.79 22.16
CA ARG A 477 0.89 -41.52 22.40
C ARG A 477 0.43 -41.45 23.85
N VAL A 478 0.82 -40.38 24.53
CA VAL A 478 0.37 -40.07 25.89
C VAL A 478 -0.78 -39.09 25.78
N VAL A 479 -1.94 -39.46 26.32
CA VAL A 479 -3.09 -38.57 26.42
C VAL A 479 -3.21 -38.09 27.86
N VAL A 480 -3.22 -36.77 28.06
CA VAL A 480 -3.30 -36.14 29.39
C VAL A 480 -4.46 -35.15 29.41
N ARG A 481 -5.38 -35.30 30.36
CA ARG A 481 -6.44 -34.31 30.63
C ARG A 481 -6.05 -33.34 31.76
N PRO A 482 -6.68 -32.14 31.86
CA PRO A 482 -6.40 -31.24 32.97
C PRO A 482 -6.64 -31.89 34.34
N GLY A 483 -5.75 -31.63 35.28
CA GLY A 483 -5.67 -32.24 36.60
C GLY A 483 -5.08 -33.65 36.63
N GLU A 484 -4.84 -34.28 35.48
CA GLU A 484 -4.31 -35.64 35.40
C GLU A 484 -2.78 -35.65 35.45
N THR A 485 -2.22 -36.73 36.02
CA THR A 485 -0.80 -37.07 35.93
C THR A 485 -0.68 -38.44 35.28
N VAL A 486 0.15 -38.53 34.24
CA VAL A 486 0.35 -39.75 33.45
C VAL A 486 1.84 -40.11 33.44
N ASP A 487 2.13 -41.40 33.56
CA ASP A 487 3.49 -41.93 33.45
C ASP A 487 3.98 -41.82 32.01
N LEU A 488 5.18 -41.28 31.83
CA LEU A 488 5.86 -41.30 30.54
C LEU A 488 6.40 -42.71 30.28
N PRO A 489 6.28 -43.24 29.06
CA PRO A 489 6.77 -44.57 28.72
C PRO A 489 8.30 -44.70 28.89
N ASP A 490 8.81 -45.92 28.85
CA ASP A 490 10.23 -46.25 29.09
C ASP A 490 10.80 -45.76 30.44
N GLY A 491 9.93 -45.48 31.40
CA GLY A 491 10.32 -45.00 32.73
C GLY A 491 10.92 -43.60 32.69
N LEU A 492 10.59 -42.79 31.68
CA LEU A 492 11.13 -41.43 31.50
C LEU A 492 10.62 -40.42 32.54
N GLY A 493 9.63 -40.80 33.36
CA GLY A 493 9.11 -39.99 34.45
C GLY A 493 7.59 -39.82 34.36
N THR A 494 7.07 -38.63 34.68
CA THR A 494 5.62 -38.34 34.67
C THR A 494 5.35 -36.94 34.12
N ILE A 495 4.21 -36.77 33.44
CA ILE A 495 3.68 -35.46 33.04
C ILE A 495 2.35 -35.18 33.74
N THR A 496 2.20 -33.97 34.25
CA THR A 496 0.96 -33.43 34.82
C THR A 496 0.48 -32.26 33.97
N PHE A 497 -0.80 -32.24 33.61
CA PHE A 497 -1.46 -31.10 32.96
C PHE A 497 -2.27 -30.34 34.02
N GLU A 498 -1.84 -29.14 34.40
CA GLU A 498 -2.41 -28.41 35.55
C GLU A 498 -3.68 -27.64 35.18
N ASP A 499 -3.53 -26.66 34.29
CA ASP A 499 -4.58 -25.76 33.84
C ASP A 499 -4.35 -25.32 32.38
N LEU A 500 -5.36 -24.69 31.79
CA LEU A 500 -5.37 -24.32 30.38
C LEU A 500 -5.62 -22.81 30.19
N PRO A 501 -4.65 -21.94 30.54
CA PRO A 501 -4.76 -20.51 30.27
C PRO A 501 -4.74 -20.26 28.76
N ARG A 502 -5.35 -19.15 28.35
CA ARG A 502 -5.18 -18.59 27.01
C ARG A 502 -3.87 -17.81 26.92
N TYR A 503 -3.41 -17.59 25.69
CA TYR A 503 -2.40 -16.59 25.39
C TYR A 503 -2.88 -15.68 24.26
N VAL A 504 -2.25 -14.51 24.16
CA VAL A 504 -2.42 -13.58 23.04
C VAL A 504 -1.07 -13.30 22.40
N GLY A 505 -1.04 -13.27 21.07
CA GLY A 505 0.07 -12.76 20.28
C GLY A 505 -0.14 -11.28 20.01
N LEU A 506 0.77 -10.44 20.49
CA LEU A 506 0.72 -8.99 20.38
C LEU A 506 1.80 -8.50 19.42
N ASP A 507 1.44 -7.51 18.60
CA ASP A 507 2.36 -6.78 17.72
C ASP A 507 2.37 -5.32 18.12
N LEU A 508 3.49 -4.88 18.67
CA LEU A 508 3.71 -3.53 19.16
C LEU A 508 4.41 -2.73 18.07
N ARG A 509 3.77 -1.65 17.61
CA ARG A 509 4.30 -0.81 16.54
C ARG A 509 4.39 0.64 16.97
N TYR A 510 5.60 1.17 16.87
CA TYR A 510 5.88 2.59 17.05
C TYR A 510 6.31 3.21 15.73
N ASP A 511 5.54 4.19 15.27
CA ASP A 511 5.89 5.03 14.14
C ASP A 511 5.41 6.47 14.40
N PRO A 512 6.33 7.40 14.74
CA PRO A 512 5.98 8.78 15.04
C PRO A 512 5.65 9.58 13.78
N THR A 513 5.82 9.00 12.58
CA THR A 513 5.68 9.71 11.31
C THR A 513 4.29 9.63 10.71
N LEU A 514 3.41 8.76 11.25
CA LEU A 514 2.05 8.54 10.76
C LEU A 514 1.24 9.84 10.61
N GLY A 515 1.39 10.78 11.56
CA GLY A 515 0.73 12.09 11.48
C GLY A 515 1.20 12.94 10.29
N PHE A 516 2.50 12.92 9.98
CA PHE A 516 3.05 13.59 8.80
C PHE A 516 2.61 12.90 7.51
N VAL A 517 2.65 11.57 7.48
CA VAL A 517 2.16 10.76 6.36
C VAL A 517 0.71 11.11 6.02
N LEU A 518 -0.18 11.13 7.03
CA LEU A 518 -1.58 11.52 6.85
C LEU A 518 -1.71 12.95 6.31
N THR A 519 -0.98 13.90 6.90
CA THR A 519 -1.01 15.31 6.49
C THR A 519 -0.61 15.47 5.03
N PHE A 520 0.51 14.87 4.62
CA PHE A 520 0.98 14.94 3.24
C PHE A 520 0.08 14.18 2.27
N ALA A 521 -0.50 13.04 2.67
CA ALA A 521 -1.48 12.34 1.85
C ALA A 521 -2.73 13.22 1.57
N LEU A 522 -3.25 13.91 2.58
CA LEU A 522 -4.38 14.83 2.42
C LEU A 522 -4.02 16.05 1.58
N LEU A 523 -2.82 16.62 1.74
CA LEU A 523 -2.31 17.71 0.90
C LEU A 523 -2.13 17.26 -0.55
N ALA A 524 -1.66 16.04 -0.79
CA ALA A 524 -1.53 15.48 -2.13
C ALA A 524 -2.92 15.35 -2.78
N LEU A 525 -3.89 14.76 -2.07
CA LEU A 525 -5.26 14.63 -2.55
C LEU A 525 -5.89 16.00 -2.87
N GLY A 526 -5.79 16.96 -1.95
CA GLY A 526 -6.29 18.32 -2.14
C GLY A 526 -5.58 19.08 -3.27
N GLY A 527 -4.26 18.92 -3.39
CA GLY A 527 -3.45 19.50 -4.46
C GLY A 527 -3.84 18.95 -5.84
N LEU A 528 -4.01 17.63 -5.94
CA LEU A 528 -4.46 16.97 -7.17
C LEU A 528 -5.85 17.45 -7.57
N ALA A 529 -6.81 17.44 -6.63
CA ALA A 529 -8.17 17.93 -6.87
C ALA A 529 -8.15 19.39 -7.34
N GLY A 530 -7.40 20.27 -6.66
CA GLY A 530 -7.22 21.66 -7.07
C GLY A 530 -6.60 21.80 -8.47
N SER A 531 -5.65 20.95 -8.83
CA SER A 531 -4.97 20.99 -10.13
C SER A 531 -5.86 20.55 -11.31
N LEU A 532 -6.80 19.64 -11.07
CA LEU A 532 -7.67 19.07 -12.10
C LEU A 532 -8.97 19.89 -12.23
N PHE A 533 -9.62 20.22 -11.12
CA PHE A 533 -10.97 20.78 -11.12
C PHE A 533 -11.03 22.31 -11.15
N LEU A 534 -9.97 23.03 -10.75
CA LEU A 534 -9.97 24.50 -10.82
C LEU A 534 -9.61 24.97 -12.24
N PRO A 535 -10.49 25.71 -12.94
CA PRO A 535 -10.18 26.23 -14.26
C PRO A 535 -9.24 27.44 -14.16
N ARG A 536 -8.28 27.53 -15.08
CA ARG A 536 -7.49 28.76 -15.31
C ARG A 536 -8.05 29.47 -16.53
N ARG A 537 -8.61 30.66 -16.33
CA ARG A 537 -9.27 31.45 -17.38
C ARG A 537 -8.58 32.80 -17.54
N ARG A 538 -8.39 33.19 -18.79
CA ARG A 538 -7.96 34.54 -19.19
C ARG A 538 -9.04 35.16 -20.06
N VAL A 539 -9.37 36.41 -19.77
CA VAL A 539 -10.31 37.21 -20.55
C VAL A 539 -9.60 38.48 -20.99
N PHE A 540 -9.69 38.79 -22.27
CA PHE A 540 -9.13 39.99 -22.86
C PHE A 540 -10.26 40.82 -23.43
N VAL A 541 -10.32 42.10 -23.07
CA VAL A 541 -11.27 43.07 -23.64
C VAL A 541 -10.46 44.21 -24.23
N ARG A 542 -10.80 44.62 -25.45
CA ARG A 542 -10.23 45.77 -26.14
C ARG A 542 -11.36 46.69 -26.55
N VAL A 543 -11.24 47.95 -26.16
CA VAL A 543 -12.19 49.02 -26.46
C VAL A 543 -11.47 50.08 -27.31
N GLY A 544 -11.95 50.28 -28.53
CA GLY A 544 -11.43 51.27 -29.48
C GLY A 544 -12.56 52.08 -30.10
N ALA A 545 -12.25 52.81 -31.19
CA ALA A 545 -13.24 53.45 -32.03
C ALA A 545 -13.15 52.90 -33.47
N ASP A 546 -14.27 52.81 -34.17
CA ASP A 546 -14.28 52.54 -35.62
C ASP A 546 -14.01 53.82 -36.43
N ASP A 547 -13.91 53.68 -37.75
CA ASP A 547 -13.69 54.80 -38.67
C ASP A 547 -14.83 55.84 -38.64
N ALA A 548 -15.99 55.48 -38.07
CA ALA A 548 -17.14 56.36 -37.86
C ALA A 548 -17.19 56.97 -36.44
N GLY A 549 -16.16 56.74 -35.61
CA GLY A 549 -16.05 57.28 -34.25
C GLY A 549 -16.89 56.55 -33.19
N ARG A 550 -17.54 55.43 -33.51
CA ARG A 550 -18.34 54.62 -32.58
C ARG A 550 -17.46 53.70 -31.75
N THR A 551 -17.86 53.40 -30.52
CA THR A 551 -17.11 52.51 -29.62
C THR A 551 -17.17 51.07 -30.09
N VAL A 552 -16.01 50.47 -30.38
CA VAL A 552 -15.89 49.06 -30.77
C VAL A 552 -15.31 48.26 -29.62
N VAL A 553 -16.00 47.18 -29.24
CA VAL A 553 -15.54 46.22 -28.24
C VAL A 553 -15.15 44.94 -28.97
N THR A 554 -13.92 44.49 -28.77
CA THR A 554 -13.47 43.16 -29.17
C THR A 554 -13.00 42.42 -27.93
N ALA A 555 -13.41 41.17 -27.77
CA ALA A 555 -13.02 40.37 -26.63
C ALA A 555 -12.70 38.93 -27.02
N ALA A 556 -11.88 38.29 -26.19
CA ALA A 556 -11.50 36.90 -26.35
C ALA A 556 -11.29 36.26 -24.98
N ALA A 557 -11.61 34.99 -24.88
CA ALA A 557 -11.34 34.18 -23.70
C ALA A 557 -10.43 33.01 -24.04
N LEU A 558 -9.59 32.62 -23.08
CA LEU A 558 -8.66 31.51 -23.19
C LEU A 558 -8.63 30.72 -21.89
N ALA A 559 -8.84 29.42 -21.98
CA ALA A 559 -8.52 28.47 -20.93
C ALA A 559 -7.41 27.53 -21.42
N ARG A 560 -6.76 26.84 -20.48
CA ARG A 560 -5.80 25.77 -20.81
C ARG A 560 -6.58 24.44 -20.90
N GLY A 561 -6.64 23.85 -22.10
CA GLY A 561 -7.51 22.70 -22.40
C GLY A 561 -8.94 23.14 -22.76
N ASP A 562 -9.82 22.16 -22.94
CA ASP A 562 -11.23 22.40 -23.26
C ASP A 562 -12.01 22.75 -21.97
N ASP A 563 -12.41 24.01 -21.83
CA ASP A 563 -13.25 24.50 -20.73
C ASP A 563 -14.67 24.77 -21.26
N PRO A 564 -15.65 23.89 -21.01
CA PRO A 564 -17.00 24.04 -21.54
C PRO A 564 -17.74 25.27 -20.99
N GLY A 565 -17.26 25.88 -19.90
CA GLY A 565 -17.80 27.11 -19.34
C GLY A 565 -17.15 28.39 -19.88
N LEU A 566 -16.18 28.30 -20.80
CA LEU A 566 -15.41 29.45 -21.26
C LEU A 566 -16.25 30.46 -22.07
N ASP A 567 -17.16 29.97 -22.92
CA ASP A 567 -18.05 30.83 -23.71
C ASP A 567 -19.05 31.57 -22.82
N ARG A 568 -19.71 30.85 -21.90
CA ARG A 568 -20.60 31.45 -20.89
C ARG A 568 -19.88 32.50 -20.05
N GLU A 569 -18.61 32.27 -19.72
CA GLU A 569 -17.81 33.22 -18.98
C GLU A 569 -17.49 34.49 -19.79
N LEU A 570 -17.16 34.34 -21.09
CA LEU A 570 -16.98 35.50 -21.97
C LEU A 570 -18.28 36.29 -22.08
N GLN A 571 -19.41 35.62 -22.28
CA GLN A 571 -20.71 36.28 -22.37
C GLN A 571 -21.11 36.95 -21.05
N ARG A 572 -20.84 36.33 -19.89
CA ARG A 572 -21.03 36.97 -18.57
C ARG A 572 -20.27 38.30 -18.47
N VAL A 573 -19.06 38.36 -19.03
CA VAL A 573 -18.28 39.60 -19.08
C VAL A 573 -18.88 40.59 -20.07
N LEU A 574 -19.32 40.14 -21.25
CA LEU A 574 -19.77 40.99 -22.36
C LEU A 574 -21.20 41.53 -22.24
N THR A 575 -22.12 40.79 -21.63
CA THR A 575 -23.54 41.18 -21.51
C THR A 575 -23.73 42.57 -20.89
N PRO A 576 -23.08 42.94 -19.78
CA PRO A 576 -23.20 44.29 -19.22
C PRO A 576 -22.67 45.40 -20.13
N LEU A 577 -21.70 45.12 -21.02
CA LEU A 577 -21.16 46.11 -21.95
C LEU A 577 -22.08 46.38 -23.15
N ARG A 578 -22.98 45.43 -23.46
CA ARG A 578 -23.94 45.58 -24.56
C ARG A 578 -25.13 46.43 -24.17
N SER A 579 -25.52 46.41 -22.89
CA SER A 579 -26.77 47.04 -22.42
C SER A 579 -26.63 48.50 -21.98
N GLY A 580 -25.42 49.07 -21.95
CA GLY A 580 -25.17 50.45 -21.52
C GLY A 580 -25.44 50.69 -20.02
N PRO A 581 -24.99 51.81 -19.45
CA PRO A 581 -25.23 52.12 -18.03
C PRO A 581 -26.71 52.47 -17.81
N GLY A 582 -27.50 51.53 -17.27
CA GLY A 582 -28.87 51.81 -16.80
C GLY A 582 -29.92 50.70 -16.88
N SER A 583 -29.64 49.53 -17.46
CA SER A 583 -30.65 48.46 -17.61
C SER A 583 -30.70 47.44 -16.47
N GLY A 584 -30.32 47.83 -15.25
CA GLY A 584 -30.28 46.96 -14.08
C GLY A 584 -31.43 47.23 -13.12
N ASP A 585 -32.62 46.69 -13.43
CA ASP A 585 -33.58 46.12 -12.47
C ASP A 585 -34.90 45.78 -13.20
N ALA A 586 -35.01 44.54 -13.65
CA ALA A 586 -36.31 43.90 -13.85
C ALA A 586 -36.15 42.42 -13.47
N PRO A 587 -36.88 41.93 -12.45
CA PRO A 587 -36.82 40.52 -12.08
C PRO A 587 -37.38 39.66 -13.23
N PRO A 588 -36.92 38.41 -13.38
CA PRO A 588 -37.36 37.57 -14.48
C PRO A 588 -38.86 37.27 -14.33
N THR A 589 -39.65 37.71 -15.30
CA THR A 589 -41.03 37.27 -15.48
C THR A 589 -41.02 35.78 -15.82
N GLN A 590 -41.58 34.96 -14.91
CA GLN A 590 -41.89 33.57 -15.19
C GLN A 590 -42.94 33.52 -16.32
N SER A 591 -42.63 32.81 -17.41
CA SER A 591 -43.64 32.40 -18.38
C SER A 591 -44.28 31.07 -17.94
N PRO A 592 -45.60 30.90 -18.16
CA PRO A 592 -46.34 29.73 -17.70
C PRO A 592 -45.97 28.50 -18.51
N GLY A 593 -45.94 27.35 -17.83
CA GLY A 593 -45.58 26.06 -18.39
C GLY A 593 -46.47 25.62 -19.55
N SER A 594 -45.83 24.99 -20.53
CA SER A 594 -46.49 24.11 -21.49
C SER A 594 -46.20 22.68 -21.07
N THR A 595 -47.28 21.97 -20.73
CA THR A 595 -47.38 20.52 -20.65
C THR A 595 -46.92 19.84 -21.95
N ALA A 596 -46.08 18.82 -21.81
CA ALA A 596 -46.27 17.44 -22.32
C ALA A 596 -45.19 16.55 -21.69
#